data_AF-W8C9B7-F1
#
_entry.id   AF-W8C9B7-F1
#
_cell.length_a   1.000
_cell.length_b   1.000
_cell.length_c   1.000
_cell.angle_alpha   90.00
_cell.angle_beta   90.00
_cell.angle_gamma   90.00
#
_symmetry.space_group_name_H-M   'P 1'
#
loop_
_entity.id
_entity.type
_entity.pdbx_description
1 polymer ?
#
loop_
_entity_poly.entity_id
_entity_poly.type
_entity_poly.pdbx_seq_one_letter_code
_entity_poly.pdbx_strand_id
1 'polypeptide(L)'
;MNLLTIALFLLFGVLAGGQNQQAVPSIGALLPKIDQEYYKLTPNGDNYHLRLDLPEGGFREENAEVITDENGNKLLAVKGHLDLVYNDAPFQVVVIYEADGNGYRAKYMYVPKRPGIQVQFASASFLKTAAG
;
A
#
# COMPACT_ATOMS: atom_id res chain seq x y z
N MET A 1 23.10 -4.01 48.70
CA MET A 1 21.93 -4.17 47.82
C MET A 1 22.23 -3.38 46.56
N ASN A 2 22.55 -4.11 45.48
CA ASN A 2 22.33 -3.87 44.04
C ASN A 2 21.95 -2.44 43.58
N LEU A 3 22.36 -1.88 42.45
CA LEU A 3 23.30 -2.20 41.36
C LEU A 3 23.24 -0.96 40.42
N LEU A 4 24.32 -0.70 39.67
CA LEU A 4 24.39 0.11 38.43
C LEU A 4 24.44 1.66 38.51
N THR A 5 25.69 2.10 38.51
CA THR A 5 26.25 3.40 38.12
C THR A 5 26.53 3.44 36.59
N ILE A 6 26.72 4.67 36.06
CA ILE A 6 27.45 5.06 34.81
C ILE A 6 26.53 5.35 33.61
N ALA A 7 26.23 6.59 33.18
CA ALA A 7 27.03 7.74 32.74
C ALA A 7 27.64 7.62 31.31
N LEU A 8 27.02 8.35 30.37
CA LEU A 8 27.58 9.15 29.26
C LEU A 8 28.69 8.56 28.36
N PHE A 9 28.41 8.42 27.06
CA PHE A 9 29.43 8.61 26.00
C PHE A 9 28.83 9.26 24.74
N LEU A 10 29.19 10.53 24.52
CA LEU A 10 29.26 11.17 23.20
C LEU A 10 30.47 10.58 22.47
N LEU A 11 30.29 10.12 21.23
CA LEU A 11 31.40 9.76 20.34
C LEU A 11 31.14 10.30 18.93
N PHE A 12 31.53 11.55 18.70
CA PHE A 12 31.90 12.04 17.37
C PHE A 12 33.43 12.01 17.30
N GLY A 13 33.99 11.14 16.46
CA GLY A 13 35.43 11.10 16.26
C GLY A 13 35.96 9.92 15.41
N VAL A 14 36.35 10.28 14.18
CA VAL A 14 37.36 9.65 13.28
C VAL A 14 36.89 8.56 12.30
N LEU A 15 36.97 8.92 11.01
CA LEU A 15 36.95 8.05 9.83
C LEU A 15 38.11 7.02 9.87
N ALA A 16 37.81 5.74 9.72
CA ALA A 16 38.63 4.77 8.98
C ALA A 16 37.88 3.44 8.77
N GLY A 17 37.74 3.05 7.50
CA GLY A 17 37.81 1.64 7.07
C GLY A 17 36.81 0.66 7.66
N GLY A 18 35.60 0.66 7.12
CA GLY A 18 34.65 -0.43 7.35
C GLY A 18 33.30 -0.07 6.79
N GLN A 19 33.14 -0.11 5.46
CA GLN A 19 31.81 -0.23 4.90
C GLN A 19 31.29 -1.61 5.33
N ASN A 20 30.73 -1.69 6.54
CA ASN A 20 29.71 -2.68 6.83
C ASN A 20 28.55 -2.32 5.90
N GLN A 21 28.59 -2.87 4.69
CA GLN A 21 27.45 -2.96 3.81
C GLN A 21 26.47 -3.91 4.50
N GLN A 22 25.80 -3.45 5.56
CA GLN A 22 24.56 -4.08 5.98
C GLN A 22 23.63 -3.92 4.80
N ALA A 23 23.37 -5.02 4.11
CA ALA A 23 22.36 -5.07 3.07
C ALA A 23 21.08 -4.51 3.67
N VAL A 24 20.50 -3.50 3.02
CA VAL A 24 19.19 -2.96 3.42
C VAL A 24 18.23 -4.16 3.49
N PRO A 25 17.65 -4.45 4.66
CA PRO A 25 16.78 -5.60 4.82
C PRO A 25 15.58 -5.46 3.88
N SER A 26 15.19 -6.56 3.25
CA SER A 26 14.03 -6.59 2.38
C SER A 26 12.75 -6.35 3.17
N ILE A 27 11.70 -5.88 2.49
CA ILE A 27 10.38 -5.67 3.12
C ILE A 27 9.88 -6.93 3.84
N GLY A 28 10.10 -8.10 3.24
CA GLY A 28 9.71 -9.40 3.81
C GLY A 28 10.44 -9.78 5.09
N ALA A 29 11.61 -9.19 5.35
CA ALA A 29 12.32 -9.36 6.62
C ALA A 29 11.83 -8.39 7.71
N LEU A 30 11.18 -7.28 7.32
CA LEU A 30 10.73 -6.22 8.21
C LEU A 30 9.26 -6.36 8.62
N LEU A 31 8.42 -6.87 7.72
CA LEU A 31 6.99 -6.96 7.93
C LEU A 31 6.57 -8.37 8.37
N PRO A 32 5.63 -8.49 9.31
CA PRO A 32 5.02 -9.78 9.61
C PRO A 32 4.11 -10.22 8.45
N LYS A 33 3.97 -11.54 8.29
CA LYS A 33 2.86 -12.10 7.52
C LYS A 33 1.63 -12.17 8.44
N ILE A 34 0.52 -11.61 7.99
CA ILE A 34 -0.76 -11.64 8.70
C ILE A 34 -1.83 -12.15 7.75
N ASP A 35 -2.61 -13.13 8.20
CA ASP A 35 -3.69 -13.76 7.43
C ASP A 35 -4.88 -13.96 8.37
N GLN A 36 -5.68 -12.91 8.53
CA GLN A 36 -6.90 -12.87 9.34
C GLN A 36 -8.08 -12.51 8.45
N GLU A 37 -9.30 -12.78 8.92
CA GLU A 37 -10.55 -12.67 8.12
C GLU A 37 -10.73 -11.32 7.41
N TYR A 38 -10.39 -10.20 8.08
CA TYR A 38 -10.57 -8.84 7.57
C TYR A 38 -9.26 -8.08 7.33
N TYR A 39 -8.13 -8.71 7.66
CA TYR A 39 -6.82 -8.07 7.65
C TYR A 39 -5.79 -9.07 7.14
N LYS A 40 -5.22 -8.78 5.97
CA LYS A 40 -4.19 -9.60 5.35
C LYS A 40 -3.01 -8.75 4.93
N LEU A 41 -1.83 -9.11 5.40
CA LEU A 41 -0.56 -8.54 5.00
C LEU A 41 0.34 -9.66 4.52
N THR A 42 0.72 -9.63 3.24
CA THR A 42 1.55 -10.65 2.60
C THR A 42 2.84 -10.00 2.07
N PRO A 43 3.90 -9.95 2.90
CA PRO A 43 5.23 -9.56 2.43
C PRO A 43 5.82 -10.63 1.50
N ASN A 44 6.56 -10.21 0.48
CA ASN A 44 7.27 -11.09 -0.45
C ASN A 44 8.52 -10.39 -0.99
N GLY A 45 9.69 -10.71 -0.43
CA GLY A 45 10.96 -10.08 -0.82
C GLY A 45 10.90 -8.57 -0.59
N ASP A 46 11.06 -7.79 -1.66
CA ASP A 46 11.01 -6.33 -1.63
C ASP A 46 9.60 -5.75 -1.87
N ASN A 47 8.56 -6.60 -1.78
CA ASN A 47 7.18 -6.23 -2.02
C ASN A 47 6.28 -6.58 -0.84
N TYR A 48 5.11 -5.94 -0.75
CA TYR A 48 4.01 -6.43 0.08
C TYR A 48 2.65 -6.21 -0.59
N HIS A 49 1.71 -7.07 -0.25
CA HIS A 49 0.29 -6.88 -0.52
C HIS A 49 -0.48 -6.71 0.80
N LEU A 50 -1.29 -5.67 0.89
CA LEU A 50 -2.17 -5.40 2.02
C LEU A 50 -3.62 -5.46 1.54
N ARG A 51 -4.48 -6.15 2.28
CA ARG A 51 -5.94 -6.15 2.11
C ARG A 51 -6.61 -5.95 3.46
N LEU A 52 -7.45 -4.93 3.54
CA LEU A 52 -8.32 -4.63 4.67
C LEU A 52 -9.76 -4.65 4.17
N ASP A 53 -10.58 -5.56 4.69
CA ASP A 53 -12.01 -5.57 4.42
C ASP A 53 -12.72 -4.84 5.57
N LEU A 54 -13.48 -3.80 5.24
CA LEU A 54 -14.12 -2.94 6.24
C LEU A 54 -15.41 -3.61 6.75
N PRO A 55 -15.68 -3.63 8.08
CA PRO A 55 -16.85 -4.31 8.63
C PRO A 55 -18.20 -3.82 8.07
N GLU A 56 -18.28 -2.53 7.71
CA GLU A 56 -19.49 -1.91 7.16
C GLU A 56 -19.57 -1.98 5.63
N GLY A 57 -18.66 -2.74 5.00
CA GLY A 57 -18.50 -2.84 3.55
C GLY A 57 -17.44 -1.88 3.00
N GLY A 58 -17.00 -2.17 1.78
CA GLY A 58 -15.83 -1.54 1.19
C GLY A 58 -14.53 -2.21 1.64
N PHE A 59 -13.40 -1.65 1.19
CA PHE A 59 -12.09 -2.22 1.47
C PHE A 59 -10.96 -1.23 1.22
N ARG A 60 -9.77 -1.55 1.74
CA ARG A 60 -8.50 -0.99 1.30
C ARG A 60 -7.62 -2.10 0.77
N GLU A 61 -7.01 -1.86 -0.37
CA GLU A 61 -6.04 -2.77 -0.96
C GLU A 61 -4.81 -1.98 -1.39
N GLU A 62 -3.62 -2.50 -1.09
CA GLU A 62 -2.35 -1.90 -1.50
C GLU A 62 -1.39 -2.93 -2.04
N ASN A 63 -0.67 -2.53 -3.06
CA ASN A 63 0.56 -3.19 -3.49
C ASN A 63 1.70 -2.21 -3.31
N ALA A 64 2.76 -2.65 -2.66
CA ALA A 64 3.97 -1.87 -2.54
C ALA A 64 5.19 -2.66 -2.99
N GLU A 65 6.15 -1.93 -3.55
CA GLU A 65 7.37 -2.48 -4.14
C GLU A 65 8.52 -1.50 -3.94
N VAL A 66 9.71 -2.01 -3.62
CA VAL A 66 10.93 -1.21 -3.69
C VAL A 66 11.32 -1.03 -5.15
N ILE A 67 11.26 0.21 -5.63
CA ILE A 67 11.72 0.59 -6.97
C ILE A 67 13.05 1.34 -6.87
N THR A 68 13.79 1.39 -7.98
CA THR A 68 14.97 2.25 -8.14
C THR A 68 14.57 3.48 -8.96
N ASP A 69 14.83 4.68 -8.45
CA ASP A 69 14.58 5.93 -9.17
C ASP A 69 15.65 6.24 -10.23
N GLU A 70 15.46 7.34 -10.95
CA GLU A 70 16.40 7.84 -11.97
C GLU A 70 17.79 8.20 -11.42
N ASN A 71 17.89 8.46 -10.12
CA ASN A 71 19.13 8.79 -9.41
C ASN A 71 19.79 7.54 -8.78
N GLY A 72 19.21 6.34 -8.98
CA GLY A 72 19.70 5.09 -8.40
C GLY A 72 19.31 4.87 -6.93
N ASN A 73 18.44 5.70 -6.37
CA ASN A 73 17.95 5.52 -5.00
C ASN A 73 16.87 4.47 -4.95
N LYS A 74 16.91 3.62 -3.93
CA LYS A 74 15.82 2.69 -3.62
C LYS A 74 14.70 3.43 -2.88
N LEU A 75 13.49 3.37 -3.40
CA LEU A 75 12.30 4.02 -2.85
C LEU A 75 11.17 2.99 -2.72
N LEU A 76 10.30 3.16 -1.73
CA LEU A 76 9.06 2.40 -1.67
C LEU A 76 8.00 3.09 -2.56
N ALA A 77 7.53 2.38 -3.58
CA ALA A 77 6.36 2.78 -4.35
C ALA A 77 5.13 2.03 -3.86
N VAL A 78 4.03 2.72 -3.64
CA VAL A 78 2.76 2.17 -3.19
C VAL A 78 1.67 2.54 -4.18
N LYS A 79 0.86 1.57 -4.57
CA LYS A 79 -0.40 1.77 -5.30
C LYS A 79 -1.54 1.22 -4.48
N GLY A 80 -2.51 2.06 -4.19
CA GLY A 80 -3.64 1.70 -3.34
C GLY A 80 -4.99 2.00 -3.95
N HIS A 81 -5.96 1.23 -3.50
CA HIS A 81 -7.38 1.35 -3.80
C HIS A 81 -8.13 1.33 -2.48
N LEU A 82 -8.93 2.36 -2.23
CA LEU A 82 -9.81 2.46 -1.09
C LEU A 82 -11.25 2.63 -1.60
N ASP A 83 -12.13 1.73 -1.18
CA ASP A 83 -13.57 1.78 -1.41
C ASP A 83 -14.28 2.04 -0.07
N LEU A 84 -14.93 3.21 0.05
CA LEU A 84 -15.63 3.66 1.24
C LEU A 84 -17.14 3.61 1.01
N VAL A 85 -17.83 2.78 1.78
CA VAL A 85 -19.28 2.63 1.75
C VAL A 85 -19.88 3.34 2.96
N TYR A 86 -20.77 4.30 2.71
CA TYR A 86 -21.46 5.07 3.77
C TYR A 86 -22.94 4.73 3.81
N ASN A 87 -23.45 4.11 4.86
CA ASN A 87 -24.83 3.59 4.90
C ASN A 87 -25.93 4.65 4.62
N ASP A 88 -25.65 5.91 4.95
CA ASP A 88 -26.54 7.07 4.79
C ASP A 88 -26.38 7.80 3.44
N ALA A 89 -25.43 7.40 2.60
CA ALA A 89 -25.20 8.01 1.29
C ALA A 89 -25.70 7.13 0.13
N PRO A 90 -26.27 7.73 -0.93
CA PRO A 90 -26.67 7.02 -2.15
C PRO A 90 -25.48 6.69 -3.07
N PHE A 91 -24.24 6.90 -2.62
CA PHE A 91 -23.01 6.64 -3.36
C PHE A 91 -21.96 6.01 -2.44
N GLN A 92 -20.99 5.32 -3.04
CA GLN A 92 -19.71 4.96 -2.42
C GLN A 92 -18.61 5.87 -2.97
N VAL A 93 -17.52 6.00 -2.22
CA VAL A 93 -16.35 6.77 -2.65
C VAL A 93 -15.22 5.80 -2.96
N VAL A 94 -14.78 5.82 -4.21
CA VAL A 94 -13.61 5.06 -4.64
C VAL A 94 -12.43 6.02 -4.74
N VAL A 95 -11.33 5.69 -4.09
CA VAL A 95 -10.07 6.43 -4.13
C VAL A 95 -8.98 5.53 -4.67
N ILE A 96 -8.28 5.99 -5.71
CA ILE A 96 -7.05 5.37 -6.21
C ILE A 96 -5.91 6.32 -5.89
N TYR A 97 -4.87 5.81 -5.27
CA TYR A 97 -3.71 6.62 -4.88
C TYR A 97 -2.40 5.93 -5.18
N GLU A 98 -1.38 6.76 -5.37
CA GLU A 98 -0.01 6.37 -5.60
C GLU A 98 0.89 7.19 -4.65
N ALA A 99 1.89 6.55 -4.08
CA ALA A 99 2.94 7.21 -3.31
C ALA A 99 4.29 6.67 -3.79
N ASP A 100 5.15 7.55 -4.29
CA ASP A 100 6.48 7.21 -4.82
C ASP A 100 7.42 8.43 -4.69
N GLY A 101 8.55 8.41 -5.41
CA GLY A 101 9.51 9.52 -5.44
C GLY A 101 8.94 10.86 -5.91
N ASN A 102 7.79 10.86 -6.60
CA ASN A 102 7.08 12.08 -7.02
C ASN A 102 6.02 12.54 -6.01
N GLY A 103 6.02 11.97 -4.80
CA GLY A 103 5.09 12.29 -3.71
C GLY A 103 3.77 11.52 -3.79
N TYR A 104 2.82 11.93 -2.93
CA TYR A 104 1.50 11.30 -2.84
C TYR A 104 0.52 11.93 -3.83
N ARG A 105 -0.16 11.11 -4.62
CA ARG A 105 -1.18 11.52 -5.59
C ARG A 105 -2.41 10.65 -5.42
N ALA A 106 -3.59 11.27 -5.35
CA ALA A 106 -4.85 10.54 -5.24
C ALA A 106 -5.90 11.11 -6.20
N LYS A 107 -6.75 10.22 -6.71
CA LYS A 107 -7.96 10.55 -7.45
C LYS A 107 -9.14 9.85 -6.78
N TYR A 108 -10.27 10.52 -6.72
CA TYR A 108 -11.48 9.97 -6.15
C TYR A 108 -12.66 10.08 -7.12
N MET A 109 -13.63 9.21 -6.96
CA MET A 109 -14.90 9.26 -7.66
C MET A 109 -16.06 8.87 -6.75
N TYR A 110 -17.20 9.53 -6.94
CA TYR A 110 -18.45 9.13 -6.34
C TYR A 110 -19.15 8.14 -7.26
N VAL A 111 -19.33 6.91 -6.81
CA VAL A 111 -20.01 5.86 -7.57
C VAL A 111 -21.39 5.66 -6.97
N PRO A 112 -22.49 5.92 -7.71
CA PRO A 112 -23.83 5.68 -7.20
C PRO A 112 -24.01 4.22 -6.76
N LYS A 113 -24.56 4.01 -5.57
CA LYS A 113 -24.97 2.69 -5.10
C LYS A 113 -26.19 2.29 -5.93
N ARG A 114 -26.01 1.41 -6.91
CA ARG A 114 -27.13 0.95 -7.74
C ARG A 114 -28.02 0.04 -6.89
N PRO A 115 -29.29 0.39 -6.63
CA PRO A 115 -30.23 -0.60 -6.09
C PRO A 115 -30.47 -1.65 -7.18
N GLY A 116 -29.89 -2.84 -7.03
CA GLY A 116 -30.28 -4.05 -7.77
C GLY A 116 -30.20 -4.01 -9.30
N ILE A 117 -29.20 -3.35 -9.91
CA ILE A 117 -28.99 -3.47 -11.36
C ILE A 117 -28.29 -4.80 -11.63
N GLN A 118 -29.06 -5.78 -12.15
CA GLN A 118 -28.51 -6.89 -12.91
C GLN A 118 -27.61 -6.28 -13.99
N VAL A 119 -26.30 -6.49 -13.88
CA VAL A 119 -25.35 -6.03 -14.90
C VAL A 119 -25.60 -6.89 -16.14
N GLN A 120 -26.48 -6.42 -17.04
CA GLN A 120 -26.46 -6.88 -18.41
C GLN A 120 -25.16 -6.37 -19.03
N PHE A 121 -24.12 -7.18 -18.96
CA PHE A 121 -22.95 -6.99 -19.80
C PHE A 121 -23.42 -7.05 -21.25
N ALA A 122 -23.33 -5.93 -21.96
CA ALA A 122 -23.44 -5.96 -23.41
C ALA A 122 -22.32 -6.86 -23.94
N SER A 123 -22.66 -7.86 -24.75
CA SER A 123 -21.67 -8.75 -25.34
C SER A 123 -20.67 -7.95 -26.17
N ALA A 124 -19.44 -8.44 -26.31
CA ALA A 124 -18.41 -7.79 -27.13
C ALA A 124 -18.90 -7.52 -28.58
N SER A 125 -19.77 -8.39 -29.10
CA SER A 125 -20.43 -8.22 -30.39
C SER A 125 -21.37 -7.01 -30.43
N PHE A 126 -22.09 -6.73 -29.35
CA PHE A 126 -22.97 -5.56 -29.25
C PHE A 126 -22.18 -4.25 -29.24
N LEU A 127 -21.07 -4.21 -28.49
CA LEU A 127 -20.17 -3.05 -28.45
C LEU A 127 -19.52 -2.79 -29.81
N LYS A 128 -19.19 -3.85 -30.56
CA LYS A 128 -18.59 -3.74 -31.90
C LYS A 128 -19.56 -3.17 -32.94
N THR A 129 -20.83 -3.56 -32.90
CA THR A 129 -21.85 -3.06 -33.84
C THR A 129 -22.24 -1.61 -33.56
N ALA A 130 -22.18 -1.16 -32.31
CA ALA A 130 -22.50 0.22 -31.95
C ALA A 130 -21.41 1.25 -32.31
N ALA A 131 -20.19 0.80 -32.63
CA ALA A 131 -19.05 1.68 -32.90
C ALA A 131 -19.01 2.23 -34.34
N GLY A 132 -19.86 1.73 -35.25
CA GLY A 132 -19.90 2.17 -36.66
C GLY A 132 -18.77 1.60 -37.50
#